data_AF-A0AAV5L0I4-F1
#
_entry.id   AF-A0AAV5L0I4-F1
#
_cell.length_a   1.000
_cell.length_b   1.000
_cell.length_c   1.000
_cell.angle_alpha   90.00
_cell.angle_beta   90.00
_cell.angle_gamma   90.00
#
_symmetry.space_group_name_H-M   'P 1'
#
loop_
_entity.id
_entity.type
_entity.pdbx_description
1 polymer ?
#
loop_
_entity_poly.entity_id
_entity_poly.type
_entity_poly.pdbx_seq_one_letter_code
_entity_poly.pdbx_strand_id
1 'polypeptide(L)'
;MESSMIFVITCSVLLMCSSSALAQTASPPSLSPTPAPAPAPAHVNLTYLLSVAGPFSTFLNDLISTKVIDTFQNQANNTEQGITIFVPKDDAFNAAKKYLSNVTSDQLKSILLFHALPRFYSLADFRNLSQKGPTNTFAGGQYTLNFTDVSGTVHLDSGWSKTKVSSAVFSTSPVAVYQVDKVLLPEAIFGTDIPPTPAPAPAPDVSPADTPSKSKDGAESSPVSSPTNSSHRIMDLGIWKQLVLAITAGLILFL
;
A
#
# COMPACT_ATOMS: atom_id res chain seq x y z
N MET A 1 13.57 -57.12 -72.38
CA MET A 1 14.41 -57.65 -71.27
C MET A 1 15.06 -56.49 -70.48
N GLU A 2 14.33 -55.40 -70.24
CA GLU A 2 14.96 -54.12 -69.85
C GLU A 2 14.70 -53.71 -68.39
N SER A 3 13.66 -54.27 -67.74
CA SER A 3 13.35 -53.98 -66.33
C SER A 3 14.40 -54.57 -65.35
N SER A 4 15.01 -55.72 -65.70
CA SER A 4 15.99 -56.40 -64.82
C SER A 4 17.33 -55.67 -64.71
N MET A 5 17.72 -54.90 -65.73
CA MET A 5 19.04 -54.27 -65.80
C MET A 5 19.12 -52.96 -64.99
N ILE A 6 17.99 -52.29 -64.78
CA ILE A 6 17.89 -51.04 -63.98
C ILE A 6 17.96 -51.34 -62.47
N PHE A 7 17.42 -52.47 -62.03
CA PHE A 7 17.38 -52.83 -60.60
C PHE A 7 18.79 -53.16 -60.03
N VAL A 8 19.65 -53.79 -60.83
CA VAL A 8 21.02 -54.18 -60.40
C VAL A 8 21.96 -52.96 -60.29
N ILE A 9 21.81 -51.97 -61.18
CA ILE A 9 22.63 -50.74 -61.16
C ILE A 9 22.29 -49.88 -59.92
N THR A 10 21.00 -49.77 -59.57
CA THR A 10 20.56 -48.99 -58.39
C THR A 10 21.10 -49.57 -57.07
N CYS A 11 21.23 -50.90 -56.97
CA CYS A 11 21.74 -51.57 -55.77
C CYS A 11 23.26 -51.37 -55.56
N SER A 12 24.00 -51.01 -56.62
CA SER A 12 25.47 -50.92 -56.58
C SER A 12 26.00 -49.57 -56.06
N VAL A 13 25.13 -48.55 -55.95
CA VAL A 13 25.50 -47.20 -55.47
C VAL A 13 25.34 -47.06 -53.94
N LEU A 14 24.57 -47.93 -53.29
CA LEU A 14 24.32 -47.90 -51.84
C LEU A 14 25.44 -48.50 -50.97
N LEU A 15 26.49 -49.09 -51.57
CA LEU A 15 27.57 -49.77 -50.83
C LEU A 15 28.85 -48.93 -50.63
N MET A 16 28.86 -47.63 -50.98
CA MET A 16 30.07 -46.77 -50.94
C MET A 16 29.94 -45.56 -50.00
N CYS A 17 29.22 -45.71 -48.89
CA CYS A 17 29.19 -44.75 -47.77
C CYS A 17 29.44 -45.44 -46.42
N SER A 18 30.51 -46.25 -46.33
CA SER A 18 31.00 -46.76 -45.05
C SER A 18 31.73 -45.64 -44.29
N SER A 19 30.98 -44.87 -43.50
CA SER A 19 31.55 -43.86 -42.59
C SER A 19 32.60 -44.48 -41.67
N SER A 20 33.84 -43.98 -41.75
CA SER A 20 34.92 -44.38 -40.85
C SER A 20 34.66 -43.84 -39.44
N ALA A 21 33.97 -44.63 -38.61
CA ALA A 21 33.79 -44.34 -37.20
C ALA A 21 35.14 -44.48 -36.48
N LEU A 22 35.89 -43.38 -36.41
CA LEU A 22 37.05 -43.25 -35.54
C LEU A 22 36.61 -43.51 -34.09
N ALA A 23 37.25 -44.49 -33.44
CA ALA A 23 37.01 -44.77 -32.04
C ALA A 23 37.41 -43.57 -31.19
N GLN A 24 36.43 -42.80 -30.72
CA GLN A 24 36.68 -41.79 -29.70
C GLN A 24 36.97 -42.50 -28.38
N THR A 25 38.24 -42.46 -27.96
CA THR A 25 38.62 -42.79 -26.59
C THR A 25 37.83 -41.90 -25.64
N ALA A 26 36.94 -42.48 -24.85
CA ALA A 26 36.18 -41.74 -23.85
C ALA A 26 37.16 -41.12 -22.84
N SER A 27 37.18 -39.80 -22.75
CA SER A 27 37.88 -39.09 -21.68
C SER A 27 37.25 -39.48 -20.33
N PRO A 28 38.05 -39.65 -19.26
CA PRO A 28 37.50 -39.87 -17.92
C PRO A 28 36.60 -38.70 -17.53
N PRO A 29 35.53 -38.94 -16.73
CA PRO A 29 34.62 -37.88 -16.33
C PRO A 29 35.39 -36.80 -15.56
N SER A 30 35.39 -35.58 -16.11
CA SER A 30 35.93 -34.41 -15.43
C SER A 30 35.08 -34.13 -14.18
N LEU A 31 35.68 -34.30 -13.01
CA LEU A 31 35.07 -33.89 -11.73
C LEU A 31 35.11 -32.36 -11.64
N SER A 32 34.20 -31.69 -12.36
CA SER A 32 33.90 -30.29 -12.11
C SER A 32 33.49 -30.13 -10.63
N PRO A 33 34.08 -29.19 -9.89
CA PRO A 33 33.76 -29.02 -8.47
C PRO A 33 32.29 -28.67 -8.33
N THR A 34 31.56 -29.45 -7.52
CA THR A 34 30.20 -29.11 -7.10
C THR A 34 30.22 -27.68 -6.54
N PRO A 35 29.35 -26.77 -7.01
CA PRO A 35 29.24 -25.44 -6.43
C PRO A 35 29.06 -25.55 -4.91
N ALA A 36 29.89 -24.83 -4.15
CA ALA A 36 29.71 -24.78 -2.70
C ALA A 36 28.27 -24.33 -2.39
N PRO A 37 27.59 -24.92 -1.39
CA PRO A 37 26.27 -24.48 -1.00
C PRO A 37 26.26 -22.96 -0.82
N ALA A 38 25.34 -22.28 -1.52
CA ALA A 38 25.20 -20.84 -1.39
C ALA A 38 25.01 -20.48 0.09
N PRO A 39 25.62 -19.39 0.59
CA PRO A 39 25.40 -18.95 1.96
C PRO A 39 23.89 -18.88 2.24
N ALA A 40 23.47 -19.42 3.38
CA ALA A 40 22.06 -19.38 3.78
C ALA A 40 21.57 -17.92 3.75
N PRO A 41 20.30 -17.66 3.35
CA PRO A 41 19.78 -16.31 3.24
C PRO A 41 20.08 -15.49 4.50
N ALA A 42 20.60 -14.28 4.31
CA ALA A 42 20.83 -13.34 5.40
C ALA A 42 19.47 -12.83 5.89
N HIS A 43 18.92 -13.52 6.89
CA HIS A 43 17.62 -13.18 7.45
C HIS A 43 17.64 -11.81 8.11
N VAL A 44 16.65 -10.98 7.78
CA VAL A 44 16.51 -9.63 8.33
C VAL A 44 16.03 -9.75 9.78
N ASN A 45 16.85 -9.31 10.73
CA ASN A 45 16.43 -9.16 12.13
C ASN A 45 15.54 -7.91 12.24
N LEU A 46 14.23 -8.11 12.36
CA LEU A 46 13.23 -7.04 12.38
C LEU A 46 13.37 -6.15 13.62
N THR A 47 13.70 -6.72 14.78
CA THR A 47 13.95 -5.97 16.02
C THR A 47 15.12 -5.00 15.85
N TYR A 48 16.22 -5.48 15.27
CA TYR A 48 17.39 -4.65 14.99
C TYR A 48 17.10 -3.60 13.92
N LEU A 49 16.44 -3.98 12.82
CA LEU A 49 16.08 -3.05 11.74
C LEU A 49 15.22 -1.89 12.28
N LEU A 50 14.16 -2.19 13.05
CA LEU A 50 13.27 -1.18 13.61
C LEU A 50 13.94 -0.33 14.70
N SER A 51 14.97 -0.83 15.40
CA SER A 51 15.68 -0.06 16.42
C SER A 51 16.69 0.94 15.86
N VAL A 52 17.17 0.75 14.62
CA VAL A 52 18.18 1.64 13.99
C VAL A 52 17.64 2.51 12.86
N ALA A 53 16.55 2.11 12.20
CA ALA A 53 16.14 2.73 10.93
C ALA A 53 15.17 3.93 11.05
N GLY A 54 14.72 4.29 12.26
CA GLY A 54 13.89 5.48 12.46
C GLY A 54 13.29 5.60 13.86
N PRO A 55 12.49 6.67 14.11
CA PRO A 55 11.77 6.88 15.36
C PRO A 55 10.53 5.96 15.40
N PHE A 56 10.79 4.66 15.58
CA PHE A 56 9.81 3.58 15.61
C PHE A 56 9.79 2.89 16.99
N SER A 57 10.30 3.57 18.00
CA SER A 57 10.60 2.97 19.30
C SER A 57 9.35 2.51 20.04
N THR A 58 8.27 3.27 19.97
CA THR A 58 6.96 2.95 20.55
C THR A 58 6.37 1.70 19.90
N PHE A 59 6.32 1.68 18.57
CA PHE A 59 5.81 0.54 17.81
C PHE A 59 6.63 -0.73 18.08
N LEU A 60 7.95 -0.62 18.13
CA LEU A 60 8.83 -1.75 18.43
C LEU A 60 8.60 -2.29 19.86
N ASN A 61 8.48 -1.41 20.85
CA ASN A 61 8.18 -1.80 22.24
C ASN A 61 6.80 -2.47 22.36
N ASP A 62 5.79 -1.97 21.66
CA ASP A 62 4.47 -2.58 21.60
C ASP A 62 4.53 -3.97 20.92
N LEU A 63 5.26 -4.12 19.81
CA LEU A 63 5.46 -5.43 19.14
C LEU A 63 6.19 -6.44 20.03
N ILE A 64 7.19 -6.00 20.80
CA ILE A 64 7.96 -6.87 21.72
C ILE A 64 7.11 -7.30 22.91
N SER A 65 6.43 -6.36 23.57
CA SER A 65 5.61 -6.62 24.77
C SER A 65 4.40 -7.50 24.47
N THR A 66 3.78 -7.34 23.28
CA THR A 66 2.64 -8.14 22.83
C THR A 66 3.00 -9.45 22.15
N LYS A 67 4.30 -9.71 21.91
CA LYS A 67 4.84 -10.87 21.18
C LYS A 67 4.52 -10.93 19.68
N VAL A 68 3.95 -9.87 19.10
CA VAL A 68 3.69 -9.78 17.66
C VAL A 68 5.00 -9.72 16.85
N ILE A 69 6.10 -9.23 17.43
CA ILE A 69 7.43 -9.25 16.78
C ILE A 69 7.87 -10.69 16.43
N ASP A 70 7.57 -11.66 17.28
CA ASP A 70 7.95 -13.06 17.08
C ASP A 70 7.13 -13.67 15.91
N THR A 71 5.86 -13.28 15.76
CA THR A 71 5.01 -13.63 14.60
C THR A 71 5.56 -13.05 13.30
N PHE A 72 5.94 -11.77 13.29
CA PHE A 72 6.50 -11.11 12.10
C PHE A 72 7.86 -11.69 11.71
N GLN A 73 8.73 -11.97 12.68
CA GLN A 73 10.04 -12.57 12.43
C GLN A 73 9.90 -14.03 11.94
N ASN A 74 8.93 -14.78 12.46
CA ASN A 74 8.61 -16.12 11.97
C ASN A 74 8.13 -16.08 10.52
N GLN A 75 7.24 -15.14 10.14
CA GLN A 75 6.84 -14.97 8.74
C GLN A 75 8.05 -14.63 7.84
N ALA A 76 8.88 -13.67 8.26
CA ALA A 76 10.03 -13.22 7.49
C ALA A 76 11.06 -14.34 7.22
N ASN A 77 11.19 -15.30 8.13
CA ASN A 77 12.22 -16.34 8.07
C ASN A 77 11.72 -17.69 7.52
N ASN A 78 10.46 -18.04 7.82
CA ASN A 78 9.97 -19.41 7.65
C ASN A 78 8.90 -19.54 6.55
N THR A 79 8.64 -18.49 5.76
CA THR A 79 7.70 -18.55 4.63
C THR A 79 8.26 -17.91 3.35
N GLU A 80 7.94 -18.51 2.21
CA GLU A 80 8.32 -18.00 0.89
C GLU A 80 7.48 -16.78 0.46
N GLN A 81 6.31 -16.57 1.08
CA GLN A 81 5.44 -15.44 0.78
C GLN A 81 6.00 -14.13 1.34
N GLY A 82 6.79 -14.20 2.42
CA GLY A 82 7.38 -13.03 3.07
C GLY A 82 6.36 -12.15 3.81
N ILE A 83 6.77 -10.92 4.12
CA ILE A 83 6.02 -9.97 4.95
C ILE A 83 6.18 -8.53 4.44
N THR A 84 5.12 -7.74 4.61
CA THR A 84 5.14 -6.28 4.48
C THR A 84 4.68 -5.66 5.79
N ILE A 85 5.43 -4.71 6.34
CA ILE A 85 5.13 -4.05 7.62
C ILE A 85 5.01 -2.54 7.38
N PHE A 86 3.90 -1.96 7.82
CA PHE A 86 3.64 -0.52 7.84
C PHE A 86 3.97 0.01 9.24
N VAL A 87 5.00 0.84 9.35
CA VAL A 87 5.55 1.28 10.63
C VAL A 87 5.18 2.75 10.87
N PRO A 88 4.34 3.06 11.87
CA PRO A 88 4.07 4.43 12.25
C PRO A 88 5.27 5.03 12.98
N LYS A 89 5.54 6.32 12.73
CA LYS A 89 6.49 7.10 13.54
C LYS A 89 5.99 7.26 14.98
N ASP A 90 6.90 7.49 15.93
CA ASP A 90 6.57 7.78 17.32
C ASP A 90 5.59 8.97 17.47
N ASP A 91 5.71 10.01 16.63
CA ASP A 91 4.75 11.12 16.56
C ASP A 91 3.34 10.70 16.13
N ALA A 92 3.24 9.72 15.22
CA ALA A 92 1.96 9.16 14.80
C ALA A 92 1.29 8.39 15.95
N PHE A 93 2.08 7.66 16.75
CA PHE A 93 1.62 7.03 17.99
C PHE A 93 1.17 8.06 19.03
N ASN A 94 1.93 9.13 19.24
CA ASN A 94 1.57 10.22 20.15
C ASN A 94 0.22 10.85 19.75
N ALA A 95 -0.01 11.10 18.47
CA ALA A 95 -1.30 11.61 17.96
C ALA A 95 -2.46 10.60 18.10
N ALA A 96 -2.18 9.29 18.02
CA ALA A 96 -3.17 8.22 18.16
C ALA A 96 -3.46 7.82 19.63
N LYS A 97 -2.63 8.25 20.59
CA LYS A 97 -2.64 7.79 21.99
C LYS A 97 -4.01 7.82 22.66
N LYS A 98 -4.83 8.84 22.40
CA LYS A 98 -6.20 8.98 22.94
C LYS A 98 -7.18 7.90 22.46
N TYR A 99 -6.93 7.29 21.30
CA TYR A 99 -7.71 6.18 20.77
C TYR A 99 -7.17 4.84 21.30
N LEU A 100 -5.84 4.71 21.37
CA LEU A 100 -5.18 3.51 21.88
C LEU A 100 -5.30 3.34 23.41
N SER A 101 -5.56 4.40 24.16
CA SER A 101 -5.81 4.31 25.62
C SER A 101 -7.14 3.63 25.99
N ASN A 102 -8.04 3.41 25.03
CA ASN A 102 -9.35 2.79 25.25
C ASN A 102 -9.44 1.34 24.70
N VAL A 103 -8.33 0.75 24.25
CA VAL A 103 -8.32 -0.62 23.70
C VAL A 103 -7.84 -1.65 24.71
N THR A 104 -8.35 -2.88 24.61
CA THR A 104 -7.86 -4.03 25.39
C THR A 104 -6.51 -4.53 24.86
N SER A 105 -5.81 -5.38 25.63
CA SER A 105 -4.54 -6.01 25.19
C SER A 105 -4.70 -6.82 23.89
N ASP A 106 -5.84 -7.48 23.68
CA ASP A 106 -6.08 -8.29 22.47
C ASP A 106 -6.52 -7.43 21.28
N GLN A 107 -7.20 -6.31 21.53
CA GLN A 107 -7.41 -5.28 20.51
C GLN A 107 -6.08 -4.62 20.10
N LEU A 108 -5.18 -4.33 21.04
CA LEU A 108 -3.84 -3.80 20.73
C LEU A 108 -3.03 -4.80 19.88
N LYS A 109 -3.00 -6.10 20.24
CA LYS A 109 -2.41 -7.14 19.38
C LYS A 109 -3.00 -7.14 17.97
N SER A 110 -4.33 -7.03 17.86
CA SER A 110 -5.03 -6.99 16.58
C SER A 110 -4.66 -5.74 15.76
N ILE A 111 -4.51 -4.57 16.40
CA ILE A 111 -4.03 -3.33 15.77
C ILE A 111 -2.58 -3.49 15.29
N LEU A 112 -1.70 -4.11 16.08
CA LEU A 112 -0.31 -4.36 15.68
C LEU A 112 -0.22 -5.33 14.51
N LEU A 113 -0.98 -6.43 14.53
CA LEU A 113 -1.10 -7.37 13.40
C LEU A 113 -1.71 -6.71 12.16
N PHE A 114 -2.63 -5.75 12.32
CA PHE A 114 -3.22 -4.99 11.21
C PHE A 114 -2.20 -4.12 10.47
N HIS A 115 -1.09 -3.73 11.12
CA HIS A 115 0.00 -3.00 10.49
C HIS A 115 0.88 -3.87 9.56
N ALA A 116 0.56 -5.15 9.33
CA ALA A 116 1.33 -5.98 8.41
C ALA A 116 0.45 -6.79 7.43
N LEU A 117 1.04 -7.17 6.30
CA LEU A 117 0.46 -8.08 5.31
C LEU A 117 1.23 -9.41 5.30
N PRO A 118 0.56 -10.57 5.19
CA PRO A 118 1.19 -11.91 5.17
C PRO A 118 1.83 -12.26 3.80
N ARG A 119 2.37 -11.25 3.13
CA ARG A 119 3.11 -11.33 1.87
C ARG A 119 4.03 -10.12 1.70
N PHE A 120 5.18 -10.32 1.07
CA PHE A 120 6.04 -9.25 0.54
C PHE A 120 5.36 -8.52 -0.63
N TYR A 121 5.26 -7.19 -0.52
CA TYR A 121 4.82 -6.31 -1.60
C TYR A 121 5.84 -5.19 -1.79
N SER A 122 6.31 -5.02 -3.02
CA SER A 122 7.11 -3.86 -3.43
C SER A 122 6.22 -2.63 -3.58
N LEU A 123 6.81 -1.43 -3.65
CA LEU A 123 6.06 -0.20 -3.92
C LEU A 123 5.23 -0.28 -5.21
N ALA A 124 5.72 -0.99 -6.23
CA ALA A 124 5.03 -1.14 -7.50
C ALA A 124 3.78 -2.04 -7.41
N ASP A 125 3.74 -2.97 -6.46
CA ASP A 125 2.63 -3.91 -6.30
C ASP A 125 1.38 -3.24 -5.70
N PHE A 126 1.53 -2.16 -4.93
CA PHE A 126 0.38 -1.43 -4.36
C PHE A 126 -0.54 -0.85 -5.44
N ARG A 127 -0.01 -0.48 -6.62
CA ARG A 127 -0.81 -0.06 -7.77
C ARG A 127 -1.67 -1.19 -8.36
N ASN A 128 -1.27 -2.45 -8.15
CA ASN A 128 -2.08 -3.63 -8.50
C ASN A 128 -3.14 -3.88 -7.41
N LEU A 129 -2.76 -3.77 -6.13
CA LEU A 129 -3.70 -3.89 -5.01
C LEU A 129 -4.82 -2.83 -5.06
N SER A 130 -4.51 -1.59 -5.45
CA SER A 130 -5.51 -0.53 -5.61
C SER A 130 -6.56 -0.80 -6.70
N GLN A 131 -6.34 -1.78 -7.56
CA GLN A 131 -7.29 -2.23 -8.59
C GLN A 131 -8.05 -3.51 -8.18
N LYS A 132 -7.62 -4.18 -7.09
CA LYS A 132 -8.17 -5.45 -6.62
C LYS A 132 -9.11 -5.33 -5.42
N GLY A 133 -9.09 -4.18 -4.72
CA GLY A 133 -9.95 -3.92 -3.57
C GLY A 133 -9.30 -4.31 -2.22
N PRO A 134 -10.12 -4.60 -1.19
CA PRO A 134 -9.63 -4.83 0.16
C PRO A 134 -8.66 -6.00 0.24
N THR A 135 -7.52 -5.79 0.90
CA THR A 135 -6.47 -6.80 1.11
C THR A 135 -6.44 -7.21 2.58
N ASN A 136 -6.44 -8.52 2.84
CA ASN A 136 -6.36 -9.05 4.20
C ASN A 136 -5.00 -8.75 4.84
N THR A 137 -5.03 -8.26 6.08
CA THR A 137 -3.85 -8.05 6.92
C THR A 137 -3.49 -9.29 7.74
N PHE A 138 -2.40 -9.21 8.50
CA PHE A 138 -1.99 -10.23 9.45
C PHE A 138 -2.99 -10.47 10.59
N ALA A 139 -3.88 -9.53 10.88
CA ALA A 139 -4.96 -9.71 11.86
C ALA A 139 -6.11 -10.59 11.33
N GLY A 140 -6.17 -10.84 10.01
CA GLY A 140 -7.08 -11.79 9.38
C GLY A 140 -8.56 -11.40 9.36
N GLY A 141 -9.41 -12.27 8.81
CA GLY A 141 -10.87 -12.08 8.80
C GLY A 141 -11.31 -10.71 8.25
N GLN A 142 -11.99 -9.93 9.10
CA GLN A 142 -12.53 -8.60 8.79
C GLN A 142 -11.52 -7.44 8.93
N TYR A 143 -10.25 -7.73 9.23
CA TYR A 143 -9.16 -6.76 9.28
C TYR A 143 -8.51 -6.57 7.90
N THR A 144 -9.12 -5.71 7.07
CA THR A 144 -8.67 -5.43 5.69
C THR A 144 -8.14 -4.00 5.50
N LEU A 145 -7.20 -3.84 4.56
CA LEU A 145 -6.68 -2.55 4.11
C LEU A 145 -7.00 -2.33 2.64
N ASN A 146 -7.49 -1.14 2.31
CA ASN A 146 -7.61 -0.65 0.95
C ASN A 146 -6.36 0.18 0.59
N PHE A 147 -5.92 0.05 -0.65
CA PHE A 147 -4.78 0.79 -1.19
C PHE A 147 -5.24 1.71 -2.31
N THR A 148 -4.67 2.90 -2.39
CA THR A 148 -4.83 3.80 -3.54
C THR A 148 -3.48 4.39 -3.93
N ASP A 149 -3.21 4.48 -5.23
CA ASP A 149 -2.01 5.16 -5.75
C ASP A 149 -2.41 6.54 -6.26
N VAL A 150 -1.82 7.58 -5.68
CA VAL A 150 -2.06 8.98 -6.07
C VAL A 150 -0.74 9.57 -6.52
N SER A 151 -0.56 9.67 -7.84
CA SER A 151 0.66 10.20 -8.47
C SER A 151 1.97 9.52 -7.98
N GLY A 152 1.94 8.20 -7.76
CA GLY A 152 3.07 7.42 -7.25
C GLY A 152 3.22 7.42 -5.73
N THR A 153 2.33 8.09 -4.98
CA THR A 153 2.24 8.00 -3.53
C THR A 153 1.21 6.95 -3.13
N VAL A 154 1.63 5.94 -2.37
CA VAL A 154 0.74 4.90 -1.85
C VAL A 154 -0.01 5.41 -0.62
N HIS A 155 -1.32 5.46 -0.72
CA HIS A 155 -2.25 5.74 0.36
C HIS A 155 -2.87 4.44 0.88
N LEU A 156 -3.06 4.37 2.19
CA LEU A 156 -3.69 3.26 2.89
C LEU A 156 -4.95 3.75 3.59
N ASP A 157 -6.01 2.96 3.46
CA ASP A 157 -7.31 3.22 4.07
C ASP A 157 -7.78 1.98 4.84
N SER A 158 -8.13 2.19 6.10
CA SER A 158 -8.53 1.17 7.08
C SER A 158 -10.02 1.22 7.43
N GLY A 159 -10.81 1.97 6.65
CA GLY A 159 -12.19 2.34 6.96
C GLY A 159 -12.25 3.52 7.93
N TRP A 160 -11.52 3.43 9.04
CA TRP A 160 -11.48 4.46 10.09
C TRP A 160 -10.37 5.50 9.91
N SER A 161 -9.15 5.05 9.63
CA SER A 161 -7.96 5.91 9.49
C SER A 161 -7.39 5.86 8.07
N LYS A 162 -6.98 7.02 7.56
CA LYS A 162 -6.35 7.15 6.24
C LYS A 162 -4.96 7.74 6.38
N THR A 163 -4.00 7.10 5.75
CA THR A 163 -2.57 7.44 5.86
C THR A 163 -1.89 7.28 4.51
N LYS A 164 -0.60 7.59 4.44
CA LYS A 164 0.25 7.35 3.27
C LYS A 164 1.57 6.72 3.69
N VAL A 165 2.18 5.99 2.77
CA VAL A 165 3.59 5.64 2.85
C VAL A 165 4.40 6.92 2.66
N SER A 166 5.23 7.28 3.64
CA SER A 166 6.11 8.45 3.58
C SER A 166 7.59 8.11 3.41
N SER A 167 7.98 6.84 3.58
CA SER A 167 9.32 6.34 3.22
C SER A 167 9.32 4.82 3.06
N ALA A 168 10.21 4.29 2.22
CA ALA A 168 10.58 2.88 2.23
C ALA A 168 11.82 2.70 3.11
N VAL A 169 11.62 2.12 4.30
CA VAL A 169 12.66 1.91 5.31
C VAL A 169 13.54 0.71 4.91
N PHE A 170 12.90 -0.34 4.41
CA PHE A 170 13.54 -1.53 3.86
C PHE A 170 12.61 -2.14 2.81
N SER A 171 13.14 -2.65 1.70
CA SER A 171 12.33 -3.33 0.68
C SER A 171 13.20 -4.29 -0.12
N THR A 172 13.33 -5.52 0.38
CA THR A 172 14.08 -6.60 -0.27
C THR A 172 13.46 -7.93 0.14
N SER A 173 12.96 -8.69 -0.84
CA SER A 173 12.29 -9.97 -0.59
C SER A 173 13.14 -10.88 0.32
N PRO A 174 12.58 -11.48 1.39
CA PRO A 174 11.15 -11.60 1.69
C PRO A 174 10.54 -10.49 2.58
N VAL A 175 11.25 -9.38 2.85
CA VAL A 175 10.81 -8.36 3.82
C VAL A 175 10.64 -6.97 3.18
N ALA A 176 9.49 -6.34 3.43
CA ALA A 176 9.25 -4.93 3.16
C ALA A 176 8.83 -4.21 4.45
N VAL A 177 9.36 -3.00 4.66
CA VAL A 177 9.08 -2.11 5.79
C VAL A 177 8.88 -0.69 5.25
N TYR A 178 7.66 -0.18 5.42
CA TYR A 178 7.24 1.13 4.91
C TYR A 178 6.81 2.03 6.06
N GLN A 179 7.39 3.22 6.14
CA GLN A 179 7.00 4.22 7.13
C GLN A 179 5.64 4.82 6.76
N VAL A 180 4.74 4.97 7.74
CA VAL A 180 3.46 5.65 7.59
C VAL A 180 3.32 6.86 8.52
N ASP A 181 2.54 7.86 8.09
CA ASP A 181 2.39 9.14 8.81
C ASP A 181 1.31 9.14 9.92
N LYS A 182 0.50 8.08 9.99
CA LYS A 182 -0.54 7.84 11.01
C LYS A 182 -0.60 6.35 11.32
N VAL A 183 -0.95 6.02 12.57
CA VAL A 183 -1.29 4.65 13.01
C VAL A 183 -2.53 4.18 12.26
N LEU A 184 -2.49 2.94 11.75
CA LEU A 184 -3.61 2.24 11.14
C LEU A 184 -4.55 1.72 12.23
N LEU A 185 -5.73 2.32 12.33
CA LEU A 185 -6.79 1.95 13.26
C LEU A 185 -7.90 1.19 12.48
N PRO A 186 -8.23 -0.07 12.79
CA PRO A 186 -9.22 -0.82 12.02
C PRO A 186 -10.66 -0.43 12.35
N GLU A 187 -11.50 -0.27 11.33
CA GLU A 187 -12.96 -0.11 11.46
C GLU A 187 -13.59 -1.19 12.37
N ALA A 188 -13.11 -2.43 12.30
CA ALA A 188 -13.59 -3.56 13.11
C ALA A 188 -13.40 -3.38 14.64
N ILE A 189 -12.56 -2.44 15.10
CA ILE A 189 -12.35 -2.14 16.53
C ILE A 189 -13.00 -0.80 16.90
N PHE A 190 -12.94 0.20 16.02
CA PHE A 190 -13.37 1.56 16.33
C PHE A 190 -14.78 1.91 15.84
N GLY A 191 -15.40 1.06 15.00
CA GLY A 191 -16.71 1.28 14.40
C GLY A 191 -16.64 2.16 13.14
N THR A 192 -17.72 2.85 12.81
CA THR A 192 -17.84 3.74 11.64
C THR A 192 -18.01 5.23 12.00
N ASP A 193 -18.27 5.56 13.27
CA ASP A 193 -18.43 6.93 13.79
C ASP A 193 -17.08 7.66 13.96
N ILE A 194 -16.42 7.98 12.83
CA ILE A 194 -15.10 8.64 12.85
C ILE A 194 -15.25 10.04 13.48
N PRO A 195 -14.58 10.34 14.61
CA PRO A 195 -14.68 11.63 15.24
C PRO A 195 -14.08 12.73 14.34
N PRO A 196 -14.66 13.94 14.32
CA PRO A 196 -14.19 15.02 13.47
C PRO A 196 -12.70 15.29 13.73
N THR A 197 -11.91 15.29 12.65
CA THR A 197 -10.49 15.62 12.74
C THR A 197 -10.36 17.07 13.24
N PRO A 198 -9.53 17.35 14.27
CA PRO A 198 -9.33 18.71 14.73
C PRO A 198 -8.97 19.63 13.56
N ALA A 199 -9.63 20.78 13.49
CA ALA A 199 -9.34 21.76 12.45
C ALA A 199 -7.84 22.09 12.44
N PRO A 200 -7.20 22.27 11.26
CA PRO A 200 -5.81 22.69 11.19
C PRO A 200 -5.61 23.92 12.08
N ALA A 201 -4.60 23.87 12.95
CA ALA A 201 -4.27 25.01 13.79
C ALA A 201 -4.06 26.24 12.89
N PRO A 202 -4.66 27.40 13.23
CA PRO A 202 -4.45 28.62 12.45
C PRO A 202 -2.95 28.85 12.24
N ALA A 203 -2.56 29.09 10.98
CA ALA A 203 -1.18 29.45 10.68
C ALA A 203 -0.81 30.69 11.52
N PRO A 204 0.41 30.76 12.11
CA PRO A 204 0.80 31.92 12.91
C PRO A 204 0.64 33.21 12.10
N ASP A 205 -0.15 34.14 12.62
CA ASP A 205 -0.34 35.44 12.01
C ASP A 205 0.99 36.21 12.08
N VAL A 206 1.63 36.39 10.93
CA VAL A 206 2.85 37.18 10.82
C VAL A 206 2.45 38.64 10.75
N SER A 207 2.11 39.20 11.92
CA SER A 207 1.77 40.62 12.05
C SER A 207 2.98 41.50 11.63
N PRO A 208 2.81 42.41 10.64
CA PRO A 208 3.87 43.35 10.28
C PRO A 208 4.18 44.32 11.43
N ALA A 209 5.46 44.65 11.61
CA ALA A 209 5.93 45.45 12.75
C ALA A 209 5.47 46.92 12.73
N ASP A 210 5.16 47.45 13.91
CA ASP A 210 4.82 48.86 14.15
C ASP A 210 5.93 49.84 13.76
N THR A 211 5.54 50.96 13.10
CA THR A 211 6.24 52.26 13.20
C THR A 211 5.22 53.41 13.19
N PRO A 212 5.53 54.60 13.77
CA PRO A 212 4.47 55.32 14.51
C PRO A 212 4.08 56.74 14.03
N SER A 213 2.84 57.10 14.40
CA SER A 213 2.39 58.42 14.92
C SER A 213 1.73 59.49 14.01
N LYS A 214 0.66 60.08 14.58
CA LYS A 214 0.10 61.47 14.42
C LYS A 214 -0.68 61.82 13.12
N SER A 215 -1.81 62.54 13.15
CA SER A 215 -2.54 63.27 14.23
C SER A 215 -4.06 63.44 13.96
N LYS A 216 -4.87 63.55 15.04
CA LYS A 216 -5.93 64.57 15.35
C LYS A 216 -6.85 65.14 14.24
N ASP A 217 -8.11 65.53 14.45
CA ASP A 217 -9.14 65.44 15.52
C ASP A 217 -10.50 65.67 14.78
N GLY A 218 -11.71 65.37 15.26
CA GLY A 218 -12.20 64.78 16.51
C GLY A 218 -13.57 65.39 16.91
N ALA A 219 -14.70 64.70 16.70
CA ALA A 219 -16.05 65.17 17.07
C ALA A 219 -16.99 64.04 17.55
N GLU A 220 -17.56 64.27 18.73
CA GLU A 220 -18.36 63.37 19.56
C GLU A 220 -19.88 63.50 19.28
N SER A 221 -20.63 62.39 19.27
CA SER A 221 -21.96 62.24 19.90
C SER A 221 -22.67 60.94 19.52
N SER A 222 -23.18 60.23 20.52
CA SER A 222 -24.29 59.26 20.47
C SER A 222 -25.27 59.66 21.57
N PRO A 223 -26.60 59.52 21.41
CA PRO A 223 -27.22 58.20 21.63
C PRO A 223 -28.50 57.87 20.83
N VAL A 224 -28.86 56.58 20.81
CA VAL A 224 -30.21 55.94 20.87
C VAL A 224 -31.37 56.71 20.19
N SER A 225 -31.99 56.18 19.13
CA SER A 225 -33.15 55.25 19.24
C SER A 225 -33.52 54.58 17.91
N SER A 226 -34.00 53.32 17.95
CA SER A 226 -34.78 52.65 16.88
C SER A 226 -36.17 53.32 16.73
N PRO A 227 -36.95 53.16 15.62
CA PRO A 227 -37.45 51.85 15.17
C PRO A 227 -37.85 51.61 13.67
N THR A 228 -38.00 50.33 13.32
CA THR A 228 -39.05 49.71 12.46
C THR A 228 -39.18 49.96 10.93
N ASN A 229 -39.40 48.82 10.23
CA ASN A 229 -39.90 48.58 8.86
C ASN A 229 -38.96 48.79 7.66
N SER A 230 -39.04 47.99 6.59
CA SER A 230 -40.12 47.05 6.18
C SER A 230 -39.64 45.72 5.57
N SER A 231 -40.37 44.63 5.84
CA SER A 231 -40.14 43.27 5.34
C SER A 231 -40.82 42.96 3.99
N HIS A 232 -40.29 42.01 3.22
CA HIS A 232 -41.04 41.01 2.43
C HIS A 232 -40.21 39.70 2.38
N ARG A 233 -40.63 38.60 3.04
CA ARG A 233 -41.48 37.48 2.54
C ARG A 233 -40.78 36.69 1.41
N ILE A 234 -40.16 35.52 1.65
CA ILE A 234 -40.65 34.17 2.09
C ILE A 234 -41.09 33.26 0.92
N MET A 235 -40.34 32.15 0.76
CA MET A 235 -40.65 30.83 0.15
C MET A 235 -41.04 30.73 -1.33
N ASP A 236 -40.35 29.82 -2.04
CA ASP A 236 -41.02 28.76 -2.81
C ASP A 236 -40.27 27.42 -2.67
N LEU A 237 -41.02 26.32 -2.72
CA LEU A 237 -40.58 24.93 -2.55
C LEU A 237 -41.47 24.06 -3.46
N GLY A 238 -41.07 23.83 -4.72
CA GLY A 238 -41.95 23.13 -5.65
C GLY A 238 -41.32 22.60 -6.94
N ILE A 239 -41.29 21.26 -7.05
CA ILE A 239 -41.81 20.50 -8.21
C ILE A 239 -41.24 20.83 -9.61
N TRP A 240 -40.46 19.90 -10.17
CA TRP A 240 -40.76 19.42 -11.54
C TRP A 240 -40.39 17.95 -11.71
N LYS A 241 -41.37 17.13 -12.12
CA LYS A 241 -41.20 15.76 -12.60
C LYS A 241 -41.45 15.70 -14.11
N GLN A 242 -40.62 14.93 -14.81
CA GLN A 242 -40.93 14.14 -16.01
C GLN A 242 -41.42 14.86 -17.29
N LEU A 243 -40.68 14.67 -18.38
CA LEU A 243 -41.27 14.43 -19.71
C LEU A 243 -40.44 13.38 -20.47
N VAL A 244 -41.12 12.39 -21.04
CA VAL A 244 -40.57 11.29 -21.84
C VAL A 244 -41.24 11.35 -23.21
N LEU A 245 -40.49 11.36 -24.32
CA LEU A 245 -40.91 10.62 -25.52
C LEU A 245 -39.79 10.35 -26.55
N ALA A 246 -39.98 9.20 -27.21
CA ALA A 246 -39.13 8.48 -28.15
C ALA A 246 -38.54 9.23 -29.36
N ILE A 247 -37.35 8.76 -29.78
CA ILE A 247 -37.06 8.45 -31.20
C ILE A 247 -36.45 7.03 -31.25
N THR A 248 -37.13 6.11 -31.94
CA THR A 248 -36.65 4.75 -32.24
C THR A 248 -36.55 4.53 -33.76
N ALA A 249 -35.72 3.56 -34.14
CA ALA A 249 -35.54 2.99 -35.48
C ALA A 249 -34.75 3.82 -36.52
N GLY A 250 -33.61 3.26 -36.95
CA GLY A 250 -32.81 3.75 -38.09
C GLY A 250 -31.53 2.95 -38.33
N LEU A 251 -31.64 1.78 -39.00
CA LEU A 251 -30.57 0.96 -39.60
C LEU A 251 -29.47 0.44 -38.62
N ILE A 252 -29.06 -0.84 -38.56
CA ILE A 252 -29.07 -1.96 -39.52
C ILE A 252 -28.80 -1.53 -40.97
N LEU A 253 -27.57 -1.06 -41.23
CA LEU A 253 -26.83 -1.26 -42.48
C LEU A 253 -25.49 -0.52 -42.40
N PHE A 254 -24.43 -1.24 -42.05
CA PHE A 254 -22.99 -1.05 -42.35
C PHE A 254 -22.28 -2.16 -41.53
N LEU A 255 -21.99 -3.31 -42.14
CA LEU A 255 -20.71 -3.64 -42.81
C LEU A 255 -19.55 -3.70 -41.82
#